data_AF-A0A1Z4KW59-F1
#
_entry.id   AF-A0A1Z4KW59-F1
#
_cell.length_a   1.000
_cell.length_b   1.000
_cell.length_c   1.000
_cell.angle_alpha   90.00
_cell.angle_beta   90.00
_cell.angle_gamma   90.00
#
_symmetry.space_group_name_H-M   'P 1'
#
loop_
_entity.id
_entity.type
_entity.pdbx_description
1 polymer ?
#
loop_
_entity_poly.entity_id
_entity_poly.type
_entity_poly.pdbx_seq_one_letter_code
_entity_poly.pdbx_strand_id
1 'polypeptide(L)'
;MTQSQPALPQPQLEKAGITFEQYVEFTPEKLELRNGYLGYGGQDQLGFHLAVLTNMGLLSAIQHTGLSLWLQALDRCVREKLATVNADPEVAQAMLNRFNQAMADLTAVVEYLEE
;
A
#
# COMPACT_ATOMS: atom_id res chain seq x y z
N MET A 1 -6.73 -22.79 24.59
CA MET A 1 -5.71 -21.72 24.60
C MET A 1 -6.09 -20.78 23.46
N THR A 2 -6.43 -19.52 23.74
CA THR A 2 -6.63 -18.51 22.69
C THR A 2 -5.26 -18.18 22.13
N GLN A 3 -4.87 -18.82 21.02
CA GLN A 3 -3.74 -18.34 20.24
C GLN A 3 -4.15 -16.96 19.71
N SER A 4 -3.49 -15.91 20.21
CA SER A 4 -3.64 -14.57 19.67
C SER A 4 -3.15 -14.61 18.23
N GLN A 5 -3.96 -14.14 17.28
CA GLN A 5 -3.55 -14.01 15.89
C GLN A 5 -2.23 -13.23 15.81
N PRO A 6 -1.27 -13.66 14.95
CA PRO A 6 -0.04 -12.92 14.76
C PRO A 6 -0.36 -11.50 14.27
N ALA A 7 0.46 -10.53 14.67
CA ALA A 7 0.24 -9.15 14.26
C ALA A 7 0.34 -9.02 12.73
N LEU A 8 -0.49 -8.14 12.17
CA LEU A 8 -0.45 -7.81 10.74
C LEU A 8 0.97 -7.34 10.36
N PRO A 9 1.55 -7.89 9.29
CA PRO A 9 2.85 -7.46 8.81
C PRO A 9 2.80 -5.97 8.46
N GLN A 10 3.90 -5.26 8.72
CA GLN A 10 4.03 -3.84 8.39
C GLN A 10 5.06 -3.72 7.27
N PRO A 11 4.64 -3.40 6.02
CA PRO A 11 5.58 -3.21 4.93
C PRO A 11 6.59 -2.10 5.25
N GLN A 12 7.84 -2.33 4.88
CA GLN A 12 8.93 -1.36 5.02
C GLN A 12 9.40 -0.91 3.64
N LEU A 13 10.18 0.17 3.60
CA LEU A 13 10.74 0.68 2.35
C LEU A 13 11.56 -0.40 1.64
N GLU A 14 12.49 -1.00 2.39
CA GLU A 14 13.25 -2.17 1.98
C GLU A 14 12.54 -3.46 2.39
N LYS A 15 12.94 -4.58 1.79
CA LYS A 15 12.43 -5.89 2.17
C LYS A 15 12.70 -6.19 3.64
N ALA A 16 11.70 -6.72 4.33
CA ALA A 16 11.83 -7.31 5.65
C ALA A 16 11.30 -8.74 5.59
N GLY A 17 12.03 -9.71 6.16
CA GLY A 17 11.53 -11.07 6.22
C GLY A 17 10.30 -11.16 7.14
N ILE A 18 9.26 -11.89 6.72
CA ILE A 18 8.19 -12.32 7.61
C ILE A 18 8.62 -13.55 8.42
N THR A 19 8.00 -13.78 9.58
CA THR A 19 8.23 -15.01 10.33
C THR A 19 7.52 -16.21 9.69
N PHE A 20 7.92 -17.42 10.08
CA PHE A 20 7.26 -18.63 9.59
C PHE A 20 5.79 -18.70 10.05
N GLU A 21 5.49 -18.25 11.27
CA GLU A 21 4.12 -18.17 11.78
C GLU A 21 3.26 -17.20 10.97
N GLN A 22 3.81 -16.05 10.60
CA GLN A 22 3.15 -15.09 9.70
C GLN A 22 2.95 -15.69 8.30
N TYR A 23 3.93 -16.44 7.79
CA TYR A 23 3.78 -17.15 6.53
C TYR A 23 2.63 -18.16 6.61
N VAL A 24 2.58 -19.01 7.62
CA VAL A 24 1.51 -20.02 7.77
C VAL A 24 0.13 -19.38 7.95
N GLU A 25 0.02 -18.32 8.77
CA GLU A 25 -1.26 -17.64 9.02
C GLU A 25 -1.78 -16.91 7.78
N PHE A 26 -0.90 -16.13 7.13
CA PHE A 26 -1.33 -15.20 6.09
C PHE A 26 -1.24 -15.78 4.69
N THR A 27 -0.60 -16.91 4.46
CA THR A 27 -0.51 -17.55 3.13
C THR A 27 -1.76 -18.39 2.86
N PRO A 28 -2.61 -18.03 1.88
CA PRO A 28 -3.71 -18.87 1.45
C PRO A 28 -3.29 -20.31 1.17
N GLU A 29 -4.06 -21.27 1.67
CA GLU A 29 -3.85 -22.71 1.44
C GLU A 29 -3.82 -23.10 -0.06
N LYS A 30 -4.35 -22.25 -0.96
CA LYS A 30 -4.44 -22.50 -2.41
C LYS A 30 -3.47 -21.68 -3.27
N LEU A 31 -2.41 -21.11 -2.70
CA LEU A 31 -1.32 -20.52 -3.49
C LEU A 31 -0.56 -21.54 -4.37
N GLU A 32 -0.78 -22.85 -4.16
CA GLU A 32 -0.21 -23.91 -5.00
C GLU A 32 -0.81 -23.98 -6.43
N LEU A 33 -1.93 -23.29 -6.72
CA LEU A 33 -2.52 -23.28 -8.06
C LEU A 33 -2.24 -21.95 -8.77
N ARG A 34 -1.42 -22.02 -9.84
CA ARG A 34 -1.04 -20.92 -10.75
C ARG A 34 -2.25 -20.04 -11.10
N ASN A 35 -2.23 -18.76 -10.68
CA ASN A 35 -3.13 -17.68 -11.09
C ASN A 35 -4.64 -17.80 -10.77
N GLY A 36 -5.05 -18.27 -9.59
CA GLY A 36 -6.48 -18.29 -9.28
C GLY A 36 -6.82 -18.35 -7.79
N TYR A 37 -6.95 -17.18 -7.16
CA TYR A 37 -7.52 -17.05 -5.82
C TYR A 37 -8.96 -17.56 -5.81
N LEU A 38 -9.19 -18.71 -5.18
CA LEU A 38 -10.51 -19.06 -4.66
C LEU A 38 -10.60 -18.42 -3.28
N GLY A 39 -11.19 -17.23 -3.19
CA GLY A 39 -11.50 -16.52 -1.93
C GLY A 39 -12.59 -17.23 -1.11
N TYR A 40 -12.48 -18.55 -0.94
CA TYR A 40 -13.43 -19.37 -0.22
C TYR A 40 -12.89 -19.65 1.19
N GLY A 41 -13.56 -19.10 2.20
CA GLY A 41 -13.44 -19.49 3.61
C GLY A 41 -12.33 -18.81 4.41
N GLY A 42 -12.67 -17.79 5.20
CA GLY A 42 -11.91 -17.38 6.40
C GLY A 42 -10.49 -16.83 6.22
N GLN A 43 -10.00 -16.64 4.99
CA GLN A 43 -8.63 -16.18 4.73
C GLN A 43 -8.47 -14.67 4.95
N ASP A 44 -7.41 -14.27 5.66
CA ASP A 44 -7.06 -12.87 5.88
C ASP A 44 -6.32 -12.30 4.66
N GLN A 45 -7.09 -11.81 3.68
CA GLN A 45 -6.56 -11.21 2.45
C GLN A 45 -5.68 -9.99 2.71
N LEU A 46 -6.00 -9.20 3.75
CA LEU A 46 -5.20 -8.03 4.09
C LEU A 46 -3.86 -8.48 4.67
N GLY A 47 -3.88 -9.41 5.63
CA GLY A 47 -2.68 -10.01 6.18
C GLY A 47 -1.78 -10.62 5.11
N PHE A 48 -2.37 -11.33 4.13
CA PHE A 48 -1.64 -11.88 2.99
C PHE A 48 -0.93 -10.80 2.17
N HIS A 49 -1.66 -9.78 1.70
CA HIS A 49 -1.07 -8.73 0.88
C HIS A 49 0.02 -7.97 1.62
N LEU A 50 -0.17 -7.71 2.92
CA LEU A 50 0.83 -7.09 3.77
C LEU A 50 2.05 -7.99 3.94
N ALA A 51 1.89 -9.31 4.11
CA ALA A 51 3.00 -10.25 4.20
C ALA A 51 3.83 -10.28 2.92
N VAL A 52 3.18 -10.29 1.76
CA VAL A 52 3.85 -10.21 0.45
C VAL A 52 4.61 -8.90 0.31
N LEU A 53 3.98 -7.76 0.61
CA LEU A 53 4.62 -6.45 0.51
C LEU A 53 5.76 -6.28 1.52
N THR A 54 5.65 -6.81 2.73
CA THR A 54 6.74 -6.83 3.72
C THR A 54 7.93 -7.64 3.20
N ASN A 55 7.69 -8.85 2.67
CA ASN A 55 8.73 -9.68 2.08
C ASN A 55 9.38 -9.08 0.82
N MET A 56 8.60 -8.37 0.01
CA MET A 56 9.07 -7.73 -1.22
C MET A 56 9.80 -6.41 -0.96
N GLY A 57 9.32 -5.61 0.00
CA GLY A 57 9.71 -4.22 0.20
C GLY A 57 8.96 -3.27 -0.75
N LEU A 58 8.60 -2.08 -0.24
CA LEU A 58 7.85 -1.08 -1.01
C LEU A 58 8.65 -0.54 -2.20
N LEU A 59 9.97 -0.38 -2.07
CA LEU A 59 10.81 0.12 -3.16
C LEU A 59 10.78 -0.83 -4.37
N SER A 60 10.92 -2.14 -4.11
CA SER A 60 10.83 -3.14 -5.17
C SER A 60 9.43 -3.17 -5.78
N ALA A 61 8.38 -3.06 -4.97
CA ALA A 61 7.00 -2.99 -5.48
C ALA A 61 6.79 -1.77 -6.39
N ILE A 62 7.31 -0.60 -6.00
CA ILE A 62 7.23 0.64 -6.77
C ILE A 62 7.99 0.53 -8.10
N GLN A 63 9.18 -0.09 -8.10
CA GLN A 63 9.99 -0.28 -9.31
C GLN A 63 9.31 -1.12 -10.40
N HIS A 64 8.38 -1.99 -10.02
CA HIS A 64 7.64 -2.86 -10.95
C HIS A 64 6.29 -2.29 -11.42
N THR A 65 6.02 -1.03 -11.11
CA THR A 65 4.77 -0.34 -11.44
C THR A 65 5.08 1.04 -12.04
N GLY A 66 4.22 1.53 -12.94
CA GLY A 66 4.43 2.84 -13.57
C GLY A 66 4.34 3.99 -12.57
N LEU A 67 5.21 5.00 -12.71
CA LEU A 67 5.24 6.14 -11.80
C LEU A 67 3.93 6.94 -11.86
N SER A 68 3.30 7.02 -13.04
CA SER A 68 1.97 7.60 -13.22
C SER A 68 0.88 6.95 -12.37
N LEU A 69 0.93 5.62 -12.16
CA LEU A 69 -0.02 4.92 -11.28
C LEU A 69 0.23 5.22 -9.80
N TRP A 70 1.49 5.39 -9.40
CA TRP A 70 1.83 5.82 -8.04
C TRP A 70 1.32 7.21 -7.73
N LEU A 71 1.47 8.15 -8.66
CA LEU A 71 0.93 9.49 -8.48
C LEU A 71 -0.59 9.48 -8.31
N GLN A 72 -1.30 8.68 -9.10
CA GLN A 72 -2.76 8.53 -8.94
C GLN A 72 -3.15 7.95 -7.58
N ALA A 73 -2.43 6.93 -7.11
CA ALA A 73 -2.67 6.33 -5.81
C ALA A 73 -2.39 7.31 -4.65
N LEU A 74 -1.30 8.08 -4.76
CA LEU A 74 -0.93 9.11 -3.78
C LEU A 74 -1.96 10.24 -3.73
N ASP A 75 -2.38 10.76 -4.89
CA ASP A 75 -3.40 11.81 -5.00
C ASP A 75 -4.68 11.40 -4.26
N ARG A 76 -5.19 10.22 -4.58
CA ARG A 76 -6.41 9.70 -3.97
C ARG A 76 -6.27 9.52 -2.46
N CYS A 77 -5.22 8.82 -2.00
CA CYS A 77 -5.03 8.52 -0.59
C CYS A 77 -4.88 9.78 0.27
N VAL A 78 -4.11 10.77 -0.20
CA VAL A 78 -3.89 12.01 0.56
C VAL A 78 -5.16 12.86 0.57
N ARG A 79 -5.90 12.96 -0.54
CA ARG A 79 -7.19 13.68 -0.57
C ARG A 79 -8.22 13.07 0.36
N GLU A 80 -8.35 11.75 0.36
CA GLU A 80 -9.23 11.03 1.29
C GLU A 80 -8.85 11.33 2.75
N LYS A 81 -7.55 11.32 3.08
CA LYS A 81 -7.08 11.69 4.42
C LYS A 81 -7.37 13.14 4.77
N LEU A 82 -7.05 14.09 3.88
CA LEU A 82 -7.31 15.52 4.09
C LEU A 82 -8.80 15.79 4.34
N ALA A 83 -9.70 15.09 3.65
CA ALA A 83 -11.14 15.21 3.87
C ALA A 83 -11.61 14.74 5.26
N THR A 84 -10.86 13.84 5.91
CA THR A 84 -11.19 13.33 7.25
C THR A 84 -10.56 14.14 8.39
N VAL A 85 -9.62 15.03 8.09
CA VAL A 85 -8.95 15.85 9.11
C VAL A 85 -9.89 16.96 9.57
N ASN A 86 -10.18 17.00 10.87
CA ASN A 86 -10.93 18.09 11.48
C ASN A 86 -9.99 19.27 11.76
N ALA A 87 -9.79 20.12 10.76
CA ALA A 87 -8.98 21.33 10.83
C ALA A 87 -9.83 22.59 10.52
N ASP A 88 -9.32 23.76 10.91
CA ASP A 88 -9.91 25.03 10.50
C ASP A 88 -10.04 25.11 8.97
N PRO A 89 -11.16 25.61 8.42
CA PRO A 89 -11.40 25.62 6.97
C PRO A 89 -10.29 26.30 6.15
N GLU A 90 -9.72 27.40 6.67
CA GLU A 90 -8.62 28.11 6.01
C GLU A 90 -7.34 27.26 5.96
N VAL A 91 -7.05 26.52 7.04
CA VAL A 91 -5.89 25.62 7.13
C VAL A 91 -6.07 24.44 6.18
N ALA A 92 -7.26 23.83 6.17
CA ALA A 92 -7.59 22.74 5.27
C ALA A 92 -7.44 23.16 3.79
N GLN A 93 -7.95 24.35 3.44
CA GLN A 93 -7.82 24.89 2.08
C GLN A 93 -6.36 25.20 1.72
N ALA A 94 -5.58 25.76 2.65
CA ALA A 94 -4.16 26.02 2.41
C ALA A 94 -3.38 24.72 2.18
N MET A 95 -3.66 23.66 2.94
CA MET A 95 -3.02 22.35 2.76
C MET A 95 -3.43 21.69 1.44
N LEU A 96 -4.70 21.80 1.04
CA LEU A 96 -5.16 21.31 -0.25
C LEU A 96 -4.45 22.03 -1.41
N ASN A 97 -4.29 23.35 -1.34
CA ASN A 97 -3.58 24.13 -2.37
C ASN A 97 -2.11 23.72 -2.46
N ARG A 98 -1.44 23.52 -1.33
CA ARG A 98 -0.05 23.02 -1.29
C ARG A 98 0.05 21.63 -1.89
N PHE A 99 -0.90 20.74 -1.58
CA PHE A 99 -0.93 19.40 -2.12
C PHE A 99 -1.13 19.41 -3.64
N ASN A 100 -2.04 20.23 -4.16
CA ASN A 100 -2.27 20.38 -5.60
C ASN A 100 -0.99 20.84 -6.32
N GLN A 101 -0.26 21.81 -5.76
CA GLN A 101 1.02 22.25 -6.35
C GLN A 101 2.05 21.12 -6.36
N ALA A 102 2.22 20.41 -5.24
CA ALA A 102 3.16 19.30 -5.16
C ALA A 102 2.85 18.18 -6.17
N MET A 103 1.56 17.86 -6.37
CA MET A 103 1.15 16.88 -7.38
C MET A 103 1.42 17.36 -8.80
N ALA A 104 1.24 18.65 -9.10
CA ALA A 104 1.57 19.20 -10.41
C ALA A 104 3.08 19.12 -10.69
N ASP A 105 3.91 19.51 -9.72
CA ASP A 105 5.37 19.45 -9.84
C ASP A 105 5.86 18.00 -10.03
N LEU A 106 5.32 17.05 -9.26
CA LEU A 106 5.64 15.63 -9.39
C LEU A 106 5.16 15.04 -10.72
N THR A 107 4.00 15.46 -11.22
CA THR A 107 3.48 15.01 -12.51
C THR A 107 4.43 15.40 -13.64
N ALA A 108 4.91 16.65 -13.66
CA ALA A 108 5.87 17.10 -14.67
C ALA A 108 7.18 16.30 -14.63
N VAL A 109 7.67 15.93 -13.44
CA VAL A 109 8.86 15.07 -13.31
C VAL A 109 8.59 13.67 -13.86
N VAL A 110 7.43 13.09 -13.55
CA VAL A 110 7.08 11.75 -14.04
C VAL A 110 6.88 11.75 -15.55
N GLU A 111 6.23 12.76 -16.12
CA GLU A 111 6.09 12.93 -17.57
C GLU A 111 7.47 12.94 -18.25
N TYR A 112 8.43 13.73 -17.74
CA TYR A 112 9.79 13.75 -18.25
C TYR A 112 10.53 12.40 -18.15
N LEU A 113 10.25 11.59 -17.12
CA LEU A 113 10.90 10.29 -16.92
C LEU A 113 10.24 9.16 -17.75
N GLU A 114 9.00 9.34 -18.18
CA GLU A 114 8.24 8.38 -19.00
C GLU A 114 8.31 8.68 -20.52
N GLU A 115 8.91 9.82 -20.92
CA GLU A 115 9.31 10.18 -22.30
C GLU A 115 10.51 9.37 -22.83
#